data_AF-A0A957Z1H1-F1
#
_entry.id   AF-A0A957Z1H1-F1
#
_cell.length_a   1.000
_cell.length_b   1.000
_cell.length_c   1.000
_cell.angle_alpha   90.00
_cell.angle_beta   90.00
_cell.angle_gamma   90.00
#
_symmetry.space_group_name_H-M   'P 1'
#
loop_
_entity.id
_entity.type
_entity.pdbx_description
1 polymer ?
#
loop_
_entity_poly.entity_id
_entity_poly.type
_entity_poly.pdbx_seq_one_letter_code
_entity_poly.pdbx_strand_id
1 'polypeptide(L)'
;QALRYNPTLFRAIYTDLLHGHQQPADIERALCLIDEYLSERAEVIFKPLLDYLDEADSPRTLSELAQHFAKKIRPDGFMWVDLFWPIEWLSRKGIITKVASPLRLTKKSPVTVEEPAFYYERDEFDWA
;
A
#
# COMPACT_ATOMS: atom_id res chain seq x y z
N GLN A 1 -21.42 -7.64 -9.20
CA GLN A 1 -20.28 -8.40 -9.78
C GLN A 1 -19.42 -9.03 -8.68
N ALA A 2 -18.95 -8.27 -7.68
CA ALA A 2 -18.14 -8.78 -6.56
C ALA A 2 -18.69 -10.03 -5.83
N LEU A 3 -19.99 -10.04 -5.48
CA LEU A 3 -20.68 -11.20 -4.87
C LEU A 3 -20.62 -12.48 -5.70
N ARG A 4 -20.40 -12.40 -7.03
CA ARG A 4 -20.26 -13.60 -7.87
C ARG A 4 -18.86 -14.21 -7.78
N TYR A 5 -17.83 -13.42 -7.46
CA TYR A 5 -16.43 -13.85 -7.44
C TYR A 5 -15.98 -14.35 -6.07
N ASN A 6 -16.42 -13.71 -4.99
CA ASN A 6 -16.17 -14.19 -3.62
C ASN A 6 -17.42 -13.96 -2.74
N PRO A 7 -18.48 -14.78 -2.94
CA PRO A 7 -19.75 -14.59 -2.25
C PRO A 7 -19.61 -14.62 -0.73
N THR A 8 -18.71 -15.45 -0.19
CA THR A 8 -18.48 -15.59 1.25
C THR A 8 -17.97 -14.30 1.86
N LEU A 9 -16.89 -13.73 1.30
CA LEU A 9 -16.34 -12.46 1.79
C LEU A 9 -17.33 -11.31 1.60
N PHE A 10 -17.84 -11.12 0.37
CA PHE A 10 -18.66 -9.95 0.04
C PHE A 10 -20.03 -9.95 0.72
N ARG A 11 -20.55 -11.11 1.15
CA ARG A 11 -21.71 -11.15 2.05
C ARG A 11 -21.35 -10.62 3.43
N ALA A 12 -20.26 -11.14 4.02
CA ALA A 12 -19.83 -10.77 5.36
C ALA A 12 -19.50 -9.26 5.48
N ILE A 13 -18.80 -8.67 4.49
CA ILE A 13 -18.32 -7.28 4.57
C ILE A 13 -19.30 -6.23 3.99
N TYR A 14 -20.41 -6.66 3.37
CA TYR A 14 -21.45 -5.74 2.86
C TYR A 14 -22.84 -6.13 3.30
N THR A 15 -23.33 -7.29 2.86
CA THR A 15 -24.75 -7.65 3.04
C THR A 15 -25.11 -7.89 4.50
N ASP A 16 -24.27 -8.60 5.24
CA ASP A 16 -24.54 -8.98 6.63
C ASP A 16 -24.41 -7.77 7.56
N LEU A 17 -23.46 -6.86 7.29
CA LEU A 17 -23.33 -5.59 7.99
C LEU A 17 -24.52 -4.65 7.74
N LEU A 18 -25.08 -4.63 6.53
CA LEU A 18 -26.20 -3.73 6.18
C LEU A 18 -27.54 -4.19 6.75
N HIS A 19 -27.77 -5.48 6.89
CA HIS A 19 -29.05 -6.05 7.32
C HIS A 19 -29.06 -6.55 8.78
N GLY A 20 -27.89 -6.64 9.42
CA GLY A 20 -27.74 -7.08 10.82
C GLY A 20 -27.70 -5.93 11.84
N HIS A 21 -27.75 -6.28 13.13
CA HIS A 21 -27.40 -5.35 14.20
C HIS A 21 -25.89 -5.11 14.19
N GLN A 22 -25.46 -3.88 13.90
CA GLN A 22 -24.05 -3.51 13.83
C GLN A 22 -23.47 -3.33 15.23
N GLN A 23 -23.18 -4.43 15.91
CA GLN A 23 -22.41 -4.39 17.15
C GLN A 23 -20.93 -4.10 16.82
N PRO A 24 -20.16 -3.49 17.73
CA PRO A 24 -18.74 -3.21 17.50
C PRO A 24 -17.94 -4.45 17.06
N ALA A 25 -18.25 -5.63 17.62
CA ALA A 25 -17.61 -6.89 17.26
C ALA A 25 -17.87 -7.33 15.81
N ASP A 26 -19.03 -7.00 15.24
CA ASP A 26 -19.34 -7.33 13.84
C ASP A 26 -18.53 -6.46 12.87
N ILE A 27 -18.34 -5.18 13.23
CA ILE A 27 -17.52 -4.24 12.47
C ILE A 27 -16.06 -4.68 12.52
N GLU A 28 -15.55 -5.01 13.71
CA GLU A 28 -14.17 -5.50 13.87
C GLU A 28 -13.92 -6.76 13.04
N ARG A 29 -14.82 -7.74 13.10
CA ARG A 29 -14.73 -8.96 12.30
C ARG A 29 -14.69 -8.66 10.80
N ALA A 30 -15.52 -7.74 10.32
CA ALA A 30 -15.51 -7.37 8.92
C ALA A 30 -14.21 -6.67 8.50
N LEU A 31 -13.65 -5.80 9.36
CA LEU A 31 -12.36 -5.17 9.11
C LEU A 31 -11.22 -6.19 9.05
N CYS A 32 -11.20 -7.18 9.95
CA CYS A 32 -10.24 -8.29 9.90
C CYS A 32 -10.34 -9.06 8.59
N LEU A 33 -11.56 -9.41 8.14
CA LEU A 33 -11.76 -10.12 6.88
C LEU A 33 -11.28 -9.32 5.66
N ILE A 34 -11.49 -8.01 5.65
CA ILE A 34 -10.98 -7.13 4.59
C ILE A 34 -9.45 -7.14 4.60
N ASP A 35 -8.85 -6.95 5.78
CA ASP A 35 -7.40 -6.87 5.95
C ASP A 35 -6.70 -8.19 5.58
N GLU A 36 -7.25 -9.34 5.99
CA GLU A 36 -6.79 -10.67 5.58
C GLU A 36 -6.87 -10.85 4.07
N TYR A 37 -8.03 -10.54 3.47
CA TYR A 37 -8.24 -10.70 2.03
C TYR A 37 -7.25 -9.87 1.20
N LEU A 38 -6.96 -8.64 1.64
CA LEU A 38 -5.97 -7.76 1.01
C LEU A 38 -4.54 -8.27 1.25
N SER A 39 -4.22 -8.73 2.46
CA SER A 39 -2.89 -9.23 2.83
C SER A 39 -2.48 -10.43 1.96
N GLU A 40 -3.38 -11.42 1.80
CA GLU A 40 -3.15 -12.59 0.95
C GLU A 40 -2.87 -12.25 -0.53
N ARG A 41 -3.26 -11.05 -0.97
CA ARG A 41 -3.20 -10.62 -2.37
C ARG A 41 -2.31 -9.41 -2.56
N ALA A 42 -1.58 -8.99 -1.51
CA ALA A 42 -0.84 -7.75 -1.51
C ALA A 42 0.19 -7.70 -2.64
N GLU A 43 0.93 -8.79 -2.87
CA GLU A 43 1.93 -8.86 -3.96
C GLU A 43 1.32 -8.67 -5.35
N VAL A 44 0.10 -9.17 -5.57
CA VAL A 44 -0.58 -9.06 -6.87
C VAL A 44 -1.18 -7.67 -7.04
N ILE A 45 -1.87 -7.17 -6.01
CA ILE A 45 -2.53 -5.86 -6.04
C ILE A 45 -1.50 -4.74 -6.18
N PHE A 46 -0.39 -4.85 -5.47
CA PHE A 46 0.67 -3.84 -5.43
C PHE A 46 1.85 -4.16 -6.34
N LYS A 47 1.71 -5.16 -7.24
CA LYS A 47 2.78 -5.57 -8.16
C LYS A 47 3.49 -4.38 -8.84
N PRO A 48 2.81 -3.38 -9.42
CA PRO A 48 3.50 -2.26 -10.08
C PRO A 48 4.36 -1.42 -9.13
N LEU A 49 3.97 -1.30 -7.86
CA LEU A 49 4.73 -0.60 -6.83
C LEU A 49 5.92 -1.44 -6.37
N LEU A 50 5.70 -2.73 -6.10
CA LEU A 50 6.74 -3.65 -5.64
C LEU A 50 7.81 -3.84 -6.71
N ASP A 51 7.42 -4.08 -7.97
CA ASP A 51 8.37 -4.21 -9.09
C ASP A 51 9.21 -2.94 -9.24
N TYR A 52 8.63 -1.75 -9.09
CA TYR A 52 9.40 -0.49 -9.15
C TYR A 52 10.41 -0.35 -7.99
N LEU A 53 10.05 -0.80 -6.79
CA LEU A 53 10.94 -0.76 -5.63
C LEU A 53 12.06 -1.82 -5.73
N ASP A 54 11.74 -3.00 -6.28
CA ASP A 54 12.66 -4.11 -6.58
C ASP A 54 13.70 -3.64 -7.62
N GLU A 55 13.25 -3.05 -8.73
CA GLU A 55 14.11 -2.53 -9.80
C GLU A 55 14.98 -1.33 -9.37
N ALA A 56 14.58 -0.59 -8.33
CA ALA A 56 15.25 0.62 -7.91
C ALA A 56 16.61 0.38 -7.21
N ASP A 57 16.84 -0.83 -6.68
CA ASP A 57 18.05 -1.26 -5.94
C ASP A 57 18.50 -0.27 -4.85
N SER A 58 17.57 0.57 -4.38
CA SER A 58 17.81 1.64 -3.41
C SER A 58 16.48 2.17 -2.88
N PRO A 59 16.43 2.67 -1.62
CA PRO A 59 15.21 3.24 -1.07
C PRO A 59 14.70 4.43 -1.89
N ARG A 60 13.39 4.44 -2.15
CA ARG A 60 12.68 5.51 -2.86
C ARG A 60 11.84 6.35 -1.92
N THR A 61 11.99 7.66 -1.97
CA THR A 61 11.22 8.55 -1.12
C THR A 61 9.77 8.63 -1.58
N LEU A 62 8.87 9.05 -0.67
CA LEU A 62 7.46 9.25 -1.01
C LEU A 62 7.28 10.24 -2.18
N SER A 63 8.07 11.30 -2.23
CA SER A 63 8.10 12.28 -3.33
C SER A 63 8.51 11.64 -4.66
N GLU A 64 9.53 10.79 -4.67
CA GLU A 64 9.97 10.08 -5.87
C GLU A 64 8.89 9.10 -6.36
N LEU A 65 8.26 8.38 -5.44
CA LEU A 65 7.16 7.46 -5.75
C LEU A 65 5.95 8.21 -6.32
N ALA A 66 5.56 9.32 -5.69
CA ALA A 66 4.49 10.18 -6.18
C ALA A 66 4.80 10.69 -7.60
N GLN A 67 6.04 11.13 -7.85
CA GLN A 67 6.46 11.58 -9.17
C GLN A 67 6.43 10.46 -10.22
N HIS A 68 6.89 9.25 -9.87
CA HIS A 68 6.90 8.10 -10.78
C HIS A 68 5.49 7.68 -11.19
N PHE A 69 4.56 7.62 -10.23
CA PHE A 69 3.21 7.14 -10.45
C PHE A 69 2.20 8.23 -10.87
N ALA A 70 2.55 9.52 -10.75
CA ALA A 70 1.68 10.65 -11.08
C ALA A 70 1.06 10.57 -12.49
N LYS A 71 1.80 10.07 -13.48
CA LYS A 71 1.30 9.94 -14.88
C LYS A 71 0.60 8.61 -15.16
N LYS A 72 0.83 7.58 -14.33
CA LYS A 72 0.31 6.22 -14.52
C LYS A 72 -1.06 6.04 -13.86
N ILE A 73 -1.39 6.84 -12.84
CA ILE A 73 -2.56 6.62 -11.98
C ILE A 73 -3.83 7.38 -12.43
N ARG A 74 -3.72 8.51 -13.16
CA ARG A 74 -4.75 9.12 -14.05
C ARG A 74 -4.35 10.57 -14.45
N PRO A 75 -4.89 11.13 -15.55
CA PRO A 75 -4.56 12.49 -16.01
C PRO A 75 -5.36 13.64 -15.36
N ASP A 76 -6.32 13.37 -14.47
CA ASP A 76 -7.25 14.37 -13.88
C ASP A 76 -6.84 14.89 -12.49
N GLY A 77 -5.61 14.64 -12.05
CA GLY A 77 -5.05 15.23 -10.84
C GLY A 77 -5.38 14.45 -9.58
N PHE A 78 -4.52 13.49 -9.23
CA PHE A 78 -4.62 12.72 -7.99
C PHE A 78 -3.51 13.10 -7.00
N MET A 79 -3.90 13.20 -5.74
CA MET A 79 -3.11 13.76 -4.63
C MET A 79 -2.22 12.72 -3.97
N TRP A 80 -1.16 13.18 -3.32
CA TRP A 80 -0.18 12.43 -2.54
C TRP A 80 -0.80 11.47 -1.50
N VAL A 81 -2.06 11.73 -1.11
CA VAL A 81 -2.84 10.98 -0.13
C VAL A 81 -3.15 9.56 -0.61
N ASP A 82 -3.35 9.34 -1.91
CA ASP A 82 -3.80 8.04 -2.43
C ASP A 82 -2.66 7.01 -2.55
N LEU A 83 -1.41 7.48 -2.58
CA LEU A 83 -0.22 6.61 -2.57
C LEU A 83 0.31 6.39 -1.15
N PHE A 84 0.12 7.35 -0.25
CA PHE A 84 0.60 7.27 1.13
C PHE A 84 -0.07 6.13 1.91
N TRP A 85 -1.40 6.02 1.90
CA TRP A 85 -2.10 5.00 2.70
C TRP A 85 -1.76 3.57 2.32
N PRO A 86 -1.70 3.20 1.02
CA PRO A 86 -1.29 1.85 0.65
C PRO A 86 0.16 1.54 1.02
N ILE A 87 1.09 2.48 0.82
CA ILE A 87 2.50 2.30 1.20
C ILE A 87 2.64 2.14 2.72
N GLU A 88 1.96 2.99 3.50
CA GLU A 88 1.99 2.91 4.96
C GLU A 88 1.40 1.58 5.45
N TRP A 89 0.33 1.09 4.83
CA TRP A 89 -0.23 -0.22 5.13
C TRP A 89 0.75 -1.36 4.80
N LEU A 90 1.37 -1.35 3.61
CA LEU A 90 2.40 -2.33 3.24
C LEU A 90 3.58 -2.34 4.21
N SER A 91 4.01 -1.15 4.66
CA SER A 91 5.09 -1.02 5.64
C SER A 91 4.70 -1.60 7.00
N ARG A 92 3.48 -1.33 7.47
CA ARG A 92 2.96 -1.92 8.72
C ARG A 92 2.80 -3.44 8.65
N LYS A 93 2.55 -3.96 7.46
CA LYS A 93 2.50 -5.40 7.18
C LYS A 93 3.88 -6.06 7.10
N GLY A 94 4.96 -5.26 7.10
CA GLY A 94 6.32 -5.75 6.92
C GLY A 94 6.63 -6.20 5.50
N ILE A 95 5.78 -5.87 4.53
CA ILE A 95 5.99 -6.24 3.12
C ILE A 95 7.05 -5.34 2.48
N ILE A 96 7.07 -4.06 2.86
CA ILE A 96 8.11 -3.12 2.44
C ILE A 96 8.79 -2.51 3.67
N THR A 97 10.07 -2.19 3.55
CA THR A 97 10.82 -1.58 4.64
C THR A 97 10.80 -0.06 4.51
N LYS A 98 10.46 0.61 5.62
CA LYS A 98 10.46 2.08 5.73
C LYS A 98 11.72 2.55 6.44
N VAL A 99 12.44 3.47 5.81
CA VAL A 99 13.66 4.10 6.31
C VAL A 99 13.54 5.62 6.24
N ALA A 100 14.37 6.34 7.00
CA ALA A 100 14.50 7.79 6.86
C ALA A 100 15.58 8.10 5.81
N SER A 101 15.28 8.99 4.86
CA SER A 101 16.22 9.43 3.84
C SER A 101 16.32 10.96 3.81
N PRO A 102 17.54 11.54 3.79
CA PRO A 102 17.72 12.98 3.77
C PRO A 102 17.36 13.59 2.41
N LEU A 103 16.29 14.39 2.37
CA LEU A 103 15.86 15.15 1.19
C LEU A 103 16.28 16.62 1.29
N ARG A 104 16.77 17.21 0.19
CA ARG A 104 16.95 18.67 0.08
C ARG A 104 15.74 19.28 -0.63
N LEU A 105 15.03 20.19 0.04
CA LEU A 105 13.84 20.88 -0.52
C LEU A 105 14.15 21.68 -1.79
N THR A 106 15.38 22.18 -1.95
CA THR A 106 15.87 22.81 -3.18
C THR A 106 17.36 22.52 -3.36
N LYS A 107 17.86 22.63 -4.60
CA LYS A 107 19.30 22.46 -4.92
C LYS A 107 20.24 23.34 -4.08
N LYS A 108 19.75 24.46 -3.52
CA LYS A 108 20.52 25.43 -2.73
C LYS A 108 20.19 25.42 -1.24
N SER A 109 19.31 24.52 -0.78
CA SER A 109 18.95 24.45 0.64
C SER A 109 20.15 23.95 1.48
N PRO A 110 20.55 24.67 2.54
CA PRO A 110 21.53 24.17 3.50
C PRO A 110 20.93 23.15 4.48
N VAL A 111 19.59 23.06 4.55
CA VAL A 111 18.86 22.16 5.42
C VAL A 111 18.40 20.93 4.65
N THR A 112 18.72 19.74 5.16
CA THR A 112 18.13 18.45 4.80
C THR A 112 16.94 18.16 5.69
N VAL A 113 15.85 17.72 5.08
CA VAL A 113 14.63 17.26 5.75
C VAL A 113 14.57 15.76 5.59
N GLU A 114 14.36 15.03 6.68
CA GLU A 114 14.15 13.58 6.61
C GLU A 114 12.77 13.28 6.00
N GLU A 115 12.77 12.54 4.90
CA GLU A 115 11.56 12.04 4.25
C GLU A 115 11.49 10.51 4.42
N PRO A 116 10.30 9.92 4.63
CA PRO A 116 10.16 8.48 4.57
C PRO A 116 10.52 7.97 3.17
N ALA A 117 11.42 6.99 3.14
CA ALA A 117 11.76 6.22 1.96
C ALA A 117 11.45 4.74 2.18
N PHE A 118 11.18 4.06 1.07
CA PHE A 118 10.69 2.70 1.06
C PHE A 118 11.55 1.86 0.12
N TYR A 119 11.86 0.64 0.52
CA TYR A 119 12.47 -0.36 -0.35
C TYR A 119 11.79 -1.70 -0.18
N TYR A 120 11.89 -2.53 -1.21
CA TYR A 120 11.35 -3.87 -1.27
C TYR A 120 12.46 -4.77 -1.78
N GLU A 121 12.79 -5.80 -1.02
CA GLU A 121 13.58 -6.92 -1.51
C GLU A 121 12.61 -8.08 -1.67
N ARG A 122 12.51 -8.62 -2.89
CA ARG A 122 11.83 -9.88 -3.08
C ARG A 122 12.64 -10.94 -2.36
N ASP A 123 12.02 -11.69 -1.45
CA ASP A 123 12.64 -12.89 -0.88
C ASP A 123 12.96 -13.86 -2.03
N GLU A 124 14.17 -13.79 -2.56
CA GLU A 124 14.75 -14.88 -3.34
C GLU A 124 14.96 -16.02 -2.37
N PHE A 125 13.92 -16.86 -2.20
CA PHE A 125 14.10 -18.17 -1.60
C PHE A 125 14.94 -19.01 -2.55
N ASP A 126 16.25 -18.85 -2.43
CA ASP A 126 17.29 -19.65 -3.04
C ASP A 126 17.23 -21.04 -2.39
N TRP A 127 16.64 -22.01 -3.08
CA TRP A 127 16.87 -23.41 -2.75
C TRP A 127 18.20 -23.79 -3.41
N ALA A 128 19.27 -23.83 -2.62
CA ALA A 128 20.52 -24.50 -2.99
C ALA A 128 20.54 -25.93 -2.42
#